data_AF-A0A3B4Z285-F1
#
_entry.id   AF-A0A3B4Z285-F1
#
_cell.length_a   1.000
_cell.length_b   1.000
_cell.length_c   1.000
_cell.angle_alpha   90.00
_cell.angle_beta   90.00
_cell.angle_gamma   90.00
#
_symmetry.space_group_name_H-M   'P 1'
#
loop_
_entity.id
_entity.type
_entity.pdbx_description
1 polymer ?
#
loop_
_entity_poly.entity_id
_entity_poly.type
_entity_poly.pdbx_seq_one_letter_code
_entity_poly.pdbx_strand_id
1 'polypeptide(L)'
;MNNTNAAGAAGTSLQAEVVQSSLMKLVVVSSGIPTDEEQATGLEKVIMKAMKEGSDPYNMMKPKSYAGSKADPHLVPSITNKRIVGCVCEEDNTAVVWFWLHEGEAQRCPSCGSHYKLVAHELPH
;
A
#
# COMPACT_ATOMS: atom_id res chain seq x y z
N MET A 1 19.69 28.57 -53.68
CA MET A 1 20.78 27.58 -53.67
C MET A 1 20.28 26.36 -52.95
N ASN A 2 20.19 25.26 -53.69
CA ASN A 2 19.74 23.96 -53.26
C ASN A 2 20.67 23.39 -52.20
N ASN A 3 20.13 22.66 -51.21
CA ASN A 3 20.45 21.24 -51.14
C ASN A 3 19.42 20.45 -50.32
N THR A 4 19.05 19.33 -50.92
CA THR A 4 18.22 18.24 -50.43
C THR A 4 19.03 17.24 -49.58
N ASN A 5 18.30 16.28 -49.00
CA ASN A 5 18.72 14.98 -48.42
C ASN A 5 18.77 14.99 -46.88
N ALA A 6 18.30 13.98 -46.14
CA ALA A 6 17.68 12.71 -46.48
C ALA A 6 16.87 12.21 -45.27
N ALA A 7 15.95 11.29 -45.57
CA ALA A 7 15.11 10.58 -44.63
C ALA A 7 15.87 9.82 -43.54
N GLY A 8 15.28 9.76 -42.35
CA GLY A 8 15.67 8.85 -41.27
C GLY A 8 14.45 8.53 -40.43
N ALA A 9 13.71 7.50 -40.82
CA ALA A 9 12.60 6.95 -40.03
C ALA A 9 13.18 6.26 -38.79
N ALA A 10 13.00 6.86 -37.61
CA ALA A 10 13.21 6.17 -36.34
C ALA A 10 11.85 5.64 -35.86
N GLY A 11 11.59 4.37 -36.17
CA GLY A 11 10.42 3.65 -35.68
C GLY A 11 10.43 3.61 -34.16
N THR A 12 9.48 4.30 -33.52
CA THR A 12 9.16 4.08 -32.12
C THR A 12 8.43 2.76 -32.00
N SER A 13 9.15 1.76 -31.50
CA SER A 13 8.60 0.48 -31.05
C SER A 13 7.40 0.73 -30.14
N LEU A 14 6.21 0.36 -30.61
CA LEU A 14 5.03 0.16 -29.78
C LEU A 14 5.36 -1.00 -28.83
N GLN A 15 5.58 -0.72 -27.55
CA GLN A 15 5.57 -1.79 -26.56
C GLN A 15 4.13 -2.26 -26.40
N ALA A 16 3.89 -3.52 -26.74
CA ALA A 16 2.63 -4.19 -26.45
C ALA A 16 2.53 -4.37 -24.93
N GLU A 17 1.55 -3.74 -24.29
CA GLU A 17 1.17 -4.07 -22.92
C GLU A 17 0.60 -5.49 -22.92
N VAL A 18 1.34 -6.41 -22.29
CA VAL A 18 0.87 -7.78 -22.04
C VAL A 18 -0.22 -7.69 -20.97
N VAL A 19 -1.47 -7.72 -21.41
CA VAL A 19 -2.62 -7.92 -20.51
C VAL A 19 -2.50 -9.32 -19.94
N GLN A 20 -2.08 -9.41 -18.68
CA GLN A 20 -1.91 -10.67 -17.98
C GLN A 20 -3.30 -11.23 -17.65
N SER A 21 -3.89 -11.92 -18.62
CA SER A 21 -5.14 -12.67 -18.48
C SER A 21 -5.00 -13.65 -17.32
N SER A 22 -5.73 -13.43 -16.23
CA SER A 22 -5.82 -14.34 -15.10
C SER A 22 -6.49 -15.64 -15.56
N LEU A 23 -5.67 -16.61 -15.93
CA LEU A 23 -6.11 -17.97 -16.23
C LEU A 23 -6.60 -18.56 -14.90
N MET A 24 -7.90 -18.83 -14.78
CA MET A 24 -8.42 -19.70 -13.72
C MET A 24 -7.62 -21.01 -13.78
N LYS A 25 -6.78 -21.25 -12.76
CA LYS A 25 -6.06 -22.51 -12.65
C LYS A 25 -7.10 -23.62 -12.49
N LEU A 26 -7.10 -24.55 -13.44
CA LEU A 26 -7.87 -25.79 -13.39
C LEU A 26 -7.70 -26.44 -12.01
N VAL A 27 -8.80 -26.88 -11.39
CA VAL A 27 -8.75 -27.65 -10.14
C VAL A 27 -7.99 -28.95 -10.41
N VAL A 28 -6.72 -28.99 -9.98
CA VAL A 28 -5.92 -30.21 -9.98
C VAL A 28 -6.38 -31.03 -8.79
N VAL A 29 -7.11 -32.12 -9.04
CA VAL A 29 -7.35 -33.15 -8.03
C VAL A 29 -6.08 -34.01 -7.96
N SER A 30 -5.06 -33.51 -7.27
CA SER A 30 -4.03 -34.39 -6.71
C SER A 30 -4.61 -35.07 -5.48
N SER A 31 -4.30 -36.35 -5.26
CA SER A 31 -4.72 -37.06 -4.05
C SER A 31 -4.20 -36.35 -2.79
N GLY A 32 -5.06 -35.69 -2.02
CA GLY A 32 -4.70 -34.96 -0.79
C GLY A 32 -5.63 -33.78 -0.50
N ILE A 33 -5.47 -33.16 0.68
CA ILE A 33 -6.10 -31.87 1.01
C ILE A 33 -5.21 -30.77 0.39
N PRO A 34 -5.74 -29.87 -0.45
CA PRO A 34 -4.97 -28.78 -1.07
C PRO A 34 -4.36 -27.83 -0.03
N THR A 35 -3.19 -27.25 -0.33
CA THR A 35 -2.60 -26.19 0.51
C THR A 35 -3.19 -24.82 0.18
N ASP A 36 -3.00 -23.85 1.07
CA ASP A 36 -3.49 -22.48 0.88
C ASP A 36 -2.83 -21.83 -0.35
N GLU A 37 -1.56 -22.11 -0.65
CA GLU A 37 -0.89 -21.63 -1.87
C GLU A 37 -1.59 -22.09 -3.15
N GLU A 38 -2.16 -23.29 -3.13
CA GLU A 38 -2.81 -23.92 -4.27
C GLU A 38 -4.24 -23.42 -4.44
N GLN A 39 -5.01 -23.33 -3.36
CA GLN A 39 -6.45 -23.10 -3.41
C GLN A 39 -6.90 -21.71 -2.93
N ALA A 40 -6.08 -20.93 -2.22
CA ALA A 40 -6.47 -19.57 -1.80
C ALA A 40 -6.76 -18.68 -3.01
N THR A 41 -7.85 -17.92 -2.92
CA THR A 41 -8.32 -17.01 -3.98
C THR A 41 -8.68 -15.65 -3.40
N GLY A 42 -8.95 -14.67 -4.28
CA GLY A 42 -9.36 -13.34 -3.86
C GLY A 42 -8.35 -12.65 -2.95
N LEU A 43 -8.87 -11.90 -1.97
CA LEU A 43 -8.07 -11.11 -1.04
C LEU A 43 -7.13 -11.95 -0.18
N GLU A 44 -7.55 -13.16 0.20
CA GLU A 44 -6.72 -14.10 0.95
C GLU A 44 -5.41 -14.40 0.22
N LYS A 45 -5.50 -14.73 -1.08
CA LYS A 45 -4.32 -14.98 -1.91
C LYS A 45 -3.41 -13.75 -2.03
N VAL A 46 -4.01 -12.56 -2.17
CA VAL A 46 -3.28 -11.29 -2.29
C VAL A 46 -2.53 -10.98 -0.99
N ILE A 47 -3.20 -11.09 0.16
CA ILE A 47 -2.59 -10.88 1.49
C ILE A 47 -1.47 -11.88 1.73
N MET A 48 -1.70 -13.17 1.47
CA MET A 48 -0.71 -14.22 1.67
C MET A 48 0.56 -13.97 0.82
N LYS A 49 0.40 -13.56 -0.44
CA LYS A 49 1.52 -13.19 -1.30
C LYS A 49 2.25 -11.95 -0.78
N ALA A 50 1.52 -10.91 -0.40
CA ALA A 50 2.08 -9.67 0.12
C ALA A 50 2.90 -9.91 1.40
N MET A 51 2.37 -10.72 2.32
CA MET A 51 3.06 -11.12 3.55
C MET A 51 4.32 -11.93 3.27
N LYS A 52 4.30 -12.84 2.30
CA LYS A 52 5.48 -13.59 1.87
C LYS A 52 6.59 -12.68 1.31
N GLU A 53 6.21 -11.59 0.66
CA GLU A 53 7.12 -10.54 0.16
C GLU A 53 7.54 -9.53 1.26
N GLY A 54 7.03 -9.68 2.49
CA GLY A 54 7.33 -8.78 3.61
C GLY A 54 6.60 -7.44 3.57
N SER A 55 5.58 -7.32 2.73
CA SER A 55 4.72 -6.14 2.62
C SER A 55 3.39 -6.33 3.37
N ASP A 56 2.81 -5.24 3.86
CA ASP A 56 1.53 -5.26 4.57
C ASP A 56 0.59 -4.17 4.01
N PRO A 57 0.07 -4.36 2.78
CA PRO A 57 -0.80 -3.36 2.16
C PRO A 57 -2.15 -3.21 2.86
N TYR A 58 -2.59 -4.24 3.60
CA TYR A 58 -3.90 -4.26 4.25
C TYR A 58 -3.85 -3.92 5.76
N ASN A 59 -2.69 -3.47 6.27
CA ASN A 59 -2.49 -3.05 7.67
C ASN A 59 -2.84 -4.15 8.70
N MET A 60 -2.47 -5.40 8.41
CA MET A 60 -2.65 -6.54 9.31
C MET A 60 -1.66 -6.53 10.48
N MET A 61 -0.49 -5.90 10.30
CA MET A 61 0.57 -5.81 11.29
C MET A 61 0.50 -4.50 12.06
N LYS A 62 1.19 -4.45 13.21
CA LYS A 62 1.31 -3.22 14.00
C LYS A 62 1.97 -2.11 13.15
N PRO A 63 1.45 -0.88 13.16
CA PRO A 63 2.10 0.25 12.51
C PRO A 63 3.54 0.45 12.99
N LYS A 64 4.38 1.00 12.10
CA LYS A 64 5.76 1.37 12.44
C LYS A 64 5.79 2.43 13.55
N SER A 65 6.78 2.33 14.43
CA SER A 65 7.04 3.33 15.46
C SER A 65 7.80 4.51 14.87
N TYR A 66 7.42 5.72 15.28
CA TYR A 66 8.07 7.00 14.92
C TYR A 66 8.28 7.81 16.21
N ALA A 67 9.15 8.81 16.17
CA ALA A 67 9.37 9.69 17.32
C ALA A 67 8.16 10.59 17.64
N GLY A 68 7.27 10.83 16.67
CA GLY A 68 6.10 11.71 16.85
C GLY A 68 6.45 13.19 16.93
N SER A 69 7.66 13.56 16.52
CA SER A 69 8.12 14.96 16.50
C SER A 69 7.66 15.67 15.21
N LYS A 70 7.81 16.99 15.14
CA LYS A 70 7.50 17.74 13.92
C LYS A 70 8.39 17.32 12.73
N ALA A 71 9.64 16.94 13.01
CA ALA A 71 10.60 16.50 11.99
C ALA A 71 10.40 15.03 11.60
N ASP A 72 9.92 14.21 12.53
CA ASP A 72 9.64 12.78 12.34
C ASP A 72 8.22 12.43 12.85
N PRO A 73 7.18 12.83 12.08
CA PRO A 73 5.79 12.55 12.44
C PRO A 73 5.45 11.08 12.18
N HIS A 74 4.44 10.57 12.87
CA HIS A 74 3.85 9.28 12.54
C HIS A 74 3.23 9.32 11.14
N LEU A 75 3.77 8.54 10.22
CA LEU A 75 3.22 8.43 8.87
C LEU A 75 2.03 7.47 8.88
N VAL A 76 0.88 7.95 8.41
CA VAL A 76 -0.38 7.22 8.43
C VAL A 76 -0.82 6.97 6.98
N PRO A 77 -0.62 5.76 6.43
CA PRO A 77 -1.03 5.42 5.08
C PRO A 77 -2.55 5.53 4.92
N SER A 78 -3.07 6.06 3.81
CA SER A 78 -4.49 6.16 3.56
C SER A 78 -4.81 6.11 2.08
N ILE A 79 -5.85 5.36 1.71
CA ILE A 79 -6.41 5.30 0.36
C ILE A 79 -7.40 6.46 0.07
N THR A 80 -7.70 7.28 1.08
CA THR A 80 -8.58 8.46 0.98
C THR A 80 -7.92 9.68 1.63
N ASN A 81 -8.58 10.84 1.53
CA ASN A 81 -8.11 12.11 2.08
C ASN A 81 -8.22 12.25 3.61
N LYS A 82 -8.71 11.24 4.33
CA LYS A 82 -8.69 11.21 5.80
C LYS A 82 -8.71 9.79 6.37
N ARG A 83 -8.08 9.60 7.53
CA ARG A 83 -8.08 8.32 8.27
C ARG A 83 -8.26 8.58 9.77
N ILE A 84 -8.99 7.68 10.44
CA ILE A 84 -9.09 7.72 11.91
C ILE A 84 -7.76 7.30 12.51
N VAL A 85 -7.25 8.09 13.45
CA VAL A 85 -6.05 7.80 14.23
C VAL A 85 -6.45 7.57 15.69
N GLY A 86 -5.93 6.50 16.28
CA GLY A 86 -5.98 6.25 17.72
C GLY A 86 -4.61 6.45 18.34
N CYS A 87 -4.49 7.39 19.26
CA CYS A 87 -3.25 7.68 19.98
C CYS A 87 -3.36 7.16 21.42
N VAL A 88 -2.49 6.20 21.77
CA VAL A 88 -2.20 5.81 23.14
C VAL A 88 -1.01 6.68 23.58
N CYS A 89 -1.28 7.73 24.36
CA CYS A 89 -0.30 8.81 24.60
C CYS A 89 0.92 8.35 25.41
N GLU A 90 0.69 7.48 26.40
CA GLU A 90 1.71 6.85 27.25
C GLU A 90 1.46 5.35 27.22
N GLU A 91 2.50 4.54 27.44
CA GLU A 91 2.42 3.06 27.31
C GLU A 91 1.31 2.44 28.19
N ASP A 92 1.15 2.94 29.42
CA ASP A 92 0.19 2.43 30.40
C ASP A 92 -1.20 3.07 30.31
N ASN A 93 -1.46 3.94 29.31
CA ASN A 93 -2.76 4.57 29.18
C ASN A 93 -3.85 3.56 28.83
N THR A 94 -4.92 3.54 29.61
CA THR A 94 -6.09 2.68 29.41
C THR A 94 -7.12 3.27 28.43
N ALA A 95 -6.92 4.52 28.00
CA ALA A 95 -7.80 5.22 27.08
C ALA A 95 -7.06 5.63 25.80
N VAL A 96 -7.73 5.45 24.67
CA VAL A 96 -7.24 5.85 23.34
C VAL A 96 -7.84 7.20 22.95
N VAL A 97 -7.01 8.14 22.53
CA VAL A 97 -7.45 9.42 21.98
C VAL A 97 -7.71 9.25 20.49
N TRP A 98 -8.96 9.42 20.08
CA TRP A 98 -9.40 9.24 18.69
C TRP A 98 -9.61 10.58 18.00
N PHE A 99 -9.11 10.72 16.76
CA PHE A 99 -9.35 11.90 15.94
C PHE A 99 -9.24 11.59 14.44
N TRP A 100 -9.81 12.45 13.62
CA TRP A 100 -9.65 12.41 12.16
C TRP A 100 -8.33 13.09 11.77
N LEU A 101 -7.48 12.34 11.06
CA LEU A 101 -6.33 12.87 10.37
C LEU A 101 -6.70 13.12 8.91
N HIS A 102 -6.51 14.33 8.43
CA HIS A 102 -6.79 14.78 7.08
C HIS A 102 -5.50 14.87 6.26
N GLU A 103 -5.65 14.87 4.94
CA GLU A 103 -4.56 15.13 4.01
C GLU A 103 -3.97 16.54 4.19
N GLY A 104 -2.68 16.70 3.89
CA GLY A 104 -1.97 17.97 3.95
C GLY A 104 -0.87 18.01 5.01
N GLU A 105 -0.85 19.09 5.78
CA GLU A 105 0.14 19.32 6.83
C GLU A 105 -0.01 18.35 8.00
N ALA A 106 1.09 18.12 8.72
CA ALA A 106 1.05 17.26 9.90
C ALA A 106 0.13 17.85 10.98
N GLN A 107 -0.76 17.01 11.52
CA GLN A 107 -1.67 17.37 12.60
C GLN A 107 -1.18 16.76 13.92
N ARG A 108 -1.68 17.27 15.04
CA ARG A 108 -1.24 16.86 16.38
C ARG A 108 -2.33 16.11 17.13
N CYS A 109 -1.94 15.12 17.91
CA CYS A 109 -2.82 14.52 18.91
C CYS A 109 -3.34 15.61 19.87
N PRO A 110 -4.66 15.72 20.11
CA PRO A 110 -5.22 16.74 21.01
C PRO A 110 -4.75 16.64 22.47
N SER A 111 -4.23 15.49 22.89
CA SER A 111 -3.81 15.24 24.28
C SER A 111 -2.30 15.41 24.47
N CYS A 112 -1.46 14.57 23.83
CA CYS A 112 0.00 14.60 24.01
C CYS A 112 0.74 15.49 23.00
N GLY A 113 0.08 15.90 21.91
CA GLY A 113 0.69 16.76 20.91
C GLY A 113 1.63 16.08 19.92
N SER A 114 1.74 14.74 19.92
CA SER A 114 2.50 13.98 18.90
C SER A 114 1.99 14.27 17.50
N HIS A 115 2.91 14.35 16.53
CA HIS A 115 2.61 14.71 15.15
C HIS A 115 2.29 13.49 14.30
N TYR A 116 1.28 13.62 13.45
CA TYR A 116 0.81 12.61 12.51
C TYR A 116 0.70 13.24 11.12
N LYS A 117 1.11 12.53 10.08
CA LYS A 117 1.02 12.97 8.69
C LYS A 117 0.36 11.89 7.85
N LEU A 118 -0.69 12.27 7.14
CA LEU A 118 -1.35 11.36 6.20
C LEU A 118 -0.45 11.18 4.97
N VAL A 119 -0.25 9.93 4.54
CA VAL A 119 0.48 9.61 3.31
C VAL A 119 -0.41 8.77 2.40
N ALA A 120 -0.34 9.04 1.10
CA ALA A 120 -1.10 8.27 0.12
C ALA A 120 -0.65 6.80 0.14
N HIS A 121 -1.62 5.89 0.07
CA HIS A 121 -1.40 4.44 0.04
C HIS A 121 -2.17 3.86 -1.13
N GLU A 122 -1.50 3.02 -1.92
CA GLU A 122 -2.11 2.30 -3.02
C GLU A 122 -2.26 0.83 -2.64
N LEU A 123 -3.44 0.26 -2.89
CA LEU A 123 -3.71 -1.15 -2.60
C LEU A 123 -3.45 -2.01 -3.85
N PRO A 124 -2.75 -3.15 -3.71
CA PRO A 124 -2.65 -4.11 -4.78
C PRO A 124 -3.99 -4.85 -4.96
N HIS A 125 -4.42 -5.00 -6.21
CA HIS A 125 -5.65 -5.69 -6.60
C HIS A 125 -5.36 -7.07 -7.21
#